data_AF-A0A6B2LV82-F1
#
_entry.id   AF-A0A6B2LV82-F1
#
_cell.length_a   1.000
_cell.length_b   1.000
_cell.length_c   1.000
_cell.angle_alpha   90.00
_cell.angle_beta   90.00
_cell.angle_gamma   90.00
#
_symmetry.space_group_name_H-M   'P 1'
#
loop_
_entity.id
_entity.type
_entity.pdbx_description
1 polymer ?
#
loop_
_entity_poly.entity_id
_entity_poly.type
_entity_poly.pdbx_seq_one_letter_code
_entity_poly.pdbx_strand_id
1 'polypeptide(L)'
;MVADAEKYREDDERSKETVEARNGLEMCAYSLRTSMGDKEVLRKLSGEDKEKIVALVEETLNWIDRNPTANKEEYLLKLNQLQSPIVNKL
;
A
#
# COMPACT_ATOMS: atom_id res chain seq x y z
N MET A 1 -15.11 15.39 31.31
CA MET A 1 -13.67 15.62 31.55
C MET A 1 -12.79 14.36 31.64
N VAL A 2 -13.29 13.17 32.01
CA VAL A 2 -12.56 11.90 31.73
C VAL A 2 -13.00 11.30 30.40
N ALA A 3 -14.32 11.27 30.15
CA ALA A 3 -14.90 10.77 28.89
C ALA A 3 -14.42 11.54 27.64
N ASP A 4 -14.23 12.86 27.74
CA ASP A 4 -13.70 13.66 26.62
C ASP A 4 -12.25 13.28 26.32
N ALA A 5 -11.42 13.10 27.35
CA ALA A 5 -10.02 12.72 27.21
C ALA A 5 -9.84 11.31 26.62
N GLU A 6 -10.74 10.38 26.95
CA GLU A 6 -10.75 9.02 26.39
C GLU A 6 -11.14 9.04 24.91
N LYS A 7 -12.18 9.80 24.55
CA LYS A 7 -12.61 9.98 23.16
C LYS A 7 -11.50 10.59 22.29
N TYR A 8 -10.83 11.64 22.77
CA TYR A 8 -9.71 12.24 22.03
C TYR A 8 -8.56 11.24 21.82
N ARG A 9 -8.28 10.38 22.80
CA ARG A 9 -7.26 9.33 22.66
C ARG A 9 -7.63 8.31 21.59
N GLU A 10 -8.88 7.85 21.56
CA GLU A 10 -9.35 6.90 20.55
C GLU A 10 -9.34 7.50 19.13
N ASP A 11 -9.73 8.77 19.00
CA ASP A 11 -9.68 9.50 17.73
C ASP A 11 -8.24 9.67 17.22
N ASP A 12 -7.31 10.04 18.11
CA ASP A 12 -5.89 10.16 17.79
C ASP A 12 -5.27 8.81 17.39
N GLU A 13 -5.61 7.73 18.10
CA GLU A 13 -5.11 6.39 17.80
C GLU A 13 -5.61 5.91 16.43
N ARG A 14 -6.90 6.06 16.15
CA ARG A 14 -7.48 5.71 14.84
C ARG A 14 -6.87 6.51 13.69
N SER A 15 -6.63 7.80 13.91
CA SER A 15 -5.95 8.66 12.92
C SER A 15 -4.54 8.16 12.66
N LYS A 16 -3.77 7.88 13.73
CA LYS A 16 -2.42 7.34 13.64
C LYS A 16 -2.38 6.02 12.89
N GLU A 17 -3.24 5.07 13.22
CA GLU A 17 -3.30 3.77 12.54
C GLU A 17 -3.63 3.90 11.05
N THR A 18 -4.50 4.85 10.69
CA THR A 18 -4.84 5.13 9.29
C THR A 18 -3.64 5.68 8.53
N VAL A 19 -2.89 6.61 9.14
CA VAL A 19 -1.65 7.15 8.58
C VAL A 19 -0.59 6.06 8.42
N GLU A 20 -0.42 5.19 9.41
CA GLU A 20 0.51 4.05 9.33
C GLU A 20 0.13 3.08 8.21
N ALA A 21 -1.16 2.76 8.05
CA ALA A 21 -1.65 1.90 6.97
C ALA A 21 -1.37 2.52 5.58
N ARG A 22 -1.62 3.83 5.42
CA ARG A 22 -1.29 4.57 4.19
C ARG A 22 0.21 4.52 3.90
N ASN A 23 1.04 4.84 4.89
CA ASN A 23 2.50 4.87 4.74
C ASN A 23 3.03 3.47 4.38
N GLY A 24 2.47 2.41 4.96
CA GLY A 24 2.81 1.04 4.62
C GLY A 24 2.49 0.70 3.17
N LEU A 25 1.33 1.13 2.67
CA LEU A 25 0.94 0.97 1.27
C LEU A 25 1.87 1.74 0.31
N GLU A 26 2.13 3.02 0.58
CA GLU A 26 3.02 3.85 -0.23
C GLU A 26 4.43 3.25 -0.27
N MET A 27 4.99 2.89 0.89
CA MET A 27 6.31 2.28 0.99
C MET A 27 6.39 0.97 0.18
N CYS A 28 5.36 0.12 0.26
CA CYS A 28 5.30 -1.12 -0.51
C CYS A 28 5.27 -0.84 -2.02
N ALA A 29 4.40 0.07 -2.47
CA ALA A 29 4.31 0.46 -3.87
C ALA A 29 5.63 1.01 -4.42
N TYR A 30 6.31 1.90 -3.70
CA TYR A 30 7.60 2.45 -4.11
C TYR A 30 8.74 1.41 -4.10
N SER A 31 8.75 0.52 -3.09
CA SER A 31 9.72 -0.58 -3.02
C SER A 31 9.59 -1.52 -4.23
N LEU A 32 8.34 -1.85 -4.59
CA LEU A 32 8.05 -2.67 -5.77
C LEU A 32 8.40 -1.96 -7.07
N ARG A 33 8.08 -0.67 -7.20
CA ARG A 33 8.49 0.15 -8.34
C ARG A 33 10.00 0.11 -8.56
N THR A 34 10.76 0.23 -7.47
CA THR A 34 12.22 0.16 -7.49
C THR A 34 12.70 -1.23 -7.90
N SER A 35 12.08 -2.28 -7.34
CA SER A 35 12.41 -3.68 -7.66
C SER A 35 12.12 -4.02 -9.13
N MET A 36 11.08 -3.44 -9.73
CA MET A 36 10.78 -3.58 -11.17
C MET A 36 11.76 -2.82 -12.07
N GLY A 37 12.61 -1.96 -11.51
CA GLY A 37 13.77 -1.38 -12.21
C GLY A 37 15.03 -2.25 -12.17
N ASP A 38 15.06 -3.28 -11.32
CA ASP A 38 16.21 -4.17 -11.16
C ASP A 38 16.22 -5.26 -12.23
N LYS A 39 17.31 -5.31 -13.02
CA LYS A 39 17.48 -6.28 -14.11
C LYS A 39 17.45 -7.74 -13.65
N GLU A 40 17.91 -8.04 -12.44
CA GLU A 40 17.94 -9.41 -11.90
C GLU A 40 16.54 -9.88 -11.49
N VAL A 41 15.74 -9.00 -10.88
CA VAL A 41 14.32 -9.27 -10.59
C VAL A 41 13.55 -9.46 -11.90
N LEU A 42 13.79 -8.59 -12.87
CA LEU A 42 13.18 -8.70 -14.20
C LEU A 42 13.55 -10.00 -14.92
N ARG A 43 14.72 -10.61 -14.68
CA ARG A 43 15.06 -11.90 -15.30
C ARG A 43 14.22 -13.06 -14.77
N LYS A 44 13.72 -12.97 -13.53
CA LYS A 44 12.92 -14.02 -12.89
C LYS A 44 11.43 -13.96 -13.25
N LEU A 45 10.97 -12.82 -13.76
CA LEU A 45 9.57 -12.58 -14.10
C LEU A 45 9.31 -12.71 -15.60
N SER A 46 8.16 -13.26 -15.96
CA SER A 46 7.67 -13.27 -17.35
C SER A 46 7.35 -11.84 -17.83
N GLY A 47 7.30 -11.62 -19.14
CA GLY A 47 6.91 -10.31 -19.71
C GLY A 47 5.52 -9.85 -19.23
N GLU A 48 4.57 -10.79 -19.21
CA GLU A 48 3.20 -10.54 -18.76
C GLU A 48 3.14 -10.19 -17.26
N ASP A 49 3.90 -10.90 -16.42
CA ASP A 49 3.93 -10.61 -14.98
C ASP A 49 4.55 -9.23 -14.69
N LYS A 50 5.56 -8.81 -15.47
CA LYS A 50 6.15 -7.46 -15.34
C LYS A 50 5.13 -6.38 -15.62
N GLU A 51 4.42 -6.47 -16.75
CA GLU A 51 3.42 -5.48 -17.13
C GLU A 51 2.31 -5.40 -16.08
N LYS A 52 1.84 -6.56 -15.60
CA LYS A 52 0.83 -6.63 -14.53
C LYS A 52 1.29 -5.96 -13.24
N ILE A 53 2.52 -6.24 -12.78
CA ILE A 53 3.02 -5.67 -11.53
C ILE A 53 3.26 -4.16 -11.66
N VAL A 54 3.81 -3.70 -12.78
CA VAL A 54 4.00 -2.26 -13.05
C VAL A 54 2.66 -1.54 -13.07
N ALA A 55 1.67 -2.06 -13.81
CA ALA A 55 0.33 -1.48 -13.86
C ALA A 55 -0.33 -1.42 -12.48
N LEU A 56 -0.20 -2.48 -11.67
CA LEU A 56 -0.78 -2.54 -10.33
C LEU A 56 -0.13 -1.54 -9.36
N VAL A 57 1.20 -1.37 -9.44
CA VAL A 57 1.93 -0.37 -8.66
C VAL A 57 1.45 1.05 -9.03
N GLU A 58 1.34 1.36 -10.32
CA GLU A 58 0.86 2.66 -10.79
C GLU A 58 -0.60 2.91 -10.42
N GLU A 59 -1.48 1.91 -10.55
CA GLU A 59 -2.87 1.99 -10.11
C GLU A 59 -2.94 2.28 -8.61
N THR A 60 -2.13 1.59 -7.81
CA THR A 60 -2.11 1.75 -6.36
C THR A 60 -1.66 3.15 -5.95
N LEU A 61 -0.58 3.68 -6.54
CA LEU A 61 -0.12 5.05 -6.27
C LEU A 61 -1.18 6.08 -6.65
N ASN A 62 -1.78 5.95 -7.84
CA ASN A 62 -2.87 6.82 -8.28
C ASN A 62 -4.10 6.73 -7.36
N TRP A 63 -4.39 5.54 -6.83
CA TRP A 63 -5.48 5.35 -5.88
C TRP A 63 -5.19 6.07 -4.56
N ILE A 64 -3.96 5.99 -4.03
CA ILE A 64 -3.58 6.71 -2.80
C ILE A 64 -3.75 8.21 -2.98
N ASP A 65 -3.28 8.77 -4.09
CA ASP A 65 -3.39 10.21 -4.38
C ASP A 65 -4.85 10.68 -4.51
N ARG A 66 -5.73 9.81 -5.02
CA ARG A 66 -7.17 10.11 -5.18
C ARG A 66 -7.99 9.88 -3.92
N ASN A 67 -7.48 9.11 -2.95
CA ASN A 67 -8.20 8.72 -1.75
C ASN A 67 -7.41 9.11 -0.48
N PRO A 68 -7.03 10.38 -0.27
CA PRO A 68 -6.20 10.80 0.86
C PRO A 68 -6.86 10.57 2.23
N THR A 69 -8.19 10.44 2.25
CA THR A 69 -9.00 10.23 3.46
C THR A 69 -9.61 8.82 3.53
N ALA A 70 -9.07 7.85 2.78
CA ALA A 70 -9.48 6.46 2.93
C ALA A 70 -9.23 5.98 4.36
N ASN A 71 -10.02 5.01 4.81
CA ASN A 71 -9.87 4.44 6.14
C ASN A 71 -8.74 3.39 6.18
N LYS A 72 -8.34 2.99 7.39
CA LYS A 72 -7.33 1.94 7.63
C LYS A 72 -7.60 0.66 6.83
N GLU A 73 -8.84 0.18 6.82
CA GLU A 73 -9.21 -1.08 6.17
C GLU A 73 -9.08 -1.02 4.65
N GLU A 74 -9.41 0.11 4.05
CA GLU A 74 -9.25 0.36 2.61
C GLU A 74 -7.76 0.37 2.21
N TYR A 75 -6.90 1.04 2.98
CA TYR A 75 -5.45 1.02 2.76
C TYR A 75 -4.88 -0.39 2.91
N LEU A 76 -5.30 -1.15 3.93
CA LEU A 76 -4.87 -2.54 4.14
C LEU A 76 -5.38 -3.47 3.04
N LEU A 77 -6.60 -3.28 2.54
CA LEU A 77 -7.14 -4.04 1.42
C LEU A 77 -6.32 -3.79 0.15
N LYS A 78 -6.00 -2.52 -0.14
CA LYS A 78 -5.15 -2.17 -1.28
C LYS A 78 -3.72 -2.71 -1.14
N LEU A 79 -3.18 -2.74 0.07
CA LEU A 79 -1.88 -3.37 0.34
C LEU A 79 -1.91 -4.86 0.02
N ASN A 80 -2.94 -5.58 0.48
CA ASN A 80 -3.09 -7.00 0.17
C ASN A 80 -3.26 -7.24 -1.34
N GLN A 81 -4.03 -6.41 -2.04
CA GLN A 81 -4.18 -6.49 -3.50
C GLN A 81 -2.84 -6.30 -4.22
N LEU A 82 -2.01 -5.36 -3.77
CA LEU A 82 -0.69 -5.11 -4.31
C LEU A 82 0.27 -6.29 -4.06
N GLN A 83 0.25 -6.88 -2.86
CA GLN A 83 1.17 -7.95 -2.46
C GLN A 83 0.78 -9.34 -2.99
N SER A 84 -0.52 -9.63 -3.11
CA SER A 84 -1.03 -10.96 -3.50
C SER A 84 -0.43 -11.52 -4.80
N PRO A 85 -0.36 -10.78 -5.93
CA PRO A 85 0.26 -11.31 -7.14
C PRO A 85 1.78 -11.50 -7.01
N ILE A 86 2.42 -10.82 -6.08
CA ILE A 86 3.88 -10.80 -5.94
C ILE A 86 4.35 -11.96 -5.06
N VAL A 87 3.66 -12.21 -3.94
CA VAL A 87 3.93 -13.35 -3.04
C VAL A 87 3.82 -14.69 -3.76
N ASN A 88 3.00 -14.77 -4.80
CA ASN A 88 2.84 -15.98 -5.61
C ASN A 88 3.87 -16.13 -6.74
N LYS A 89 4.72 -15.12 -6.98
CA LYS A 89 5.60 -15.02 -8.16
C LYS A 89 7.08 -14.86 -7.83
N LEU A 90 7.42 -14.30 -6.67
CA LEU A 90 8.78 -14.22 -6.11
C LEU A 90 9.08 -15.44 -5.23
#